data_AF-A0A542LRE3-F1
#
_entry.id   AF-A0A542LRE3-F1
#
_cell.length_a   1.000
_cell.length_b   1.000
_cell.length_c   1.000
_cell.angle_alpha   90.00
_cell.angle_beta   90.00
_cell.angle_gamma   90.00
#
_symmetry.space_group_name_H-M   'P 1'
#
loop_
_entity.id
_entity.type
_entity.pdbx_description
1 polymer ?
#
loop_
_entity_poly.entity_id
_entity_poly.type
_entity_poly.pdbx_seq_one_letter_code
_entity_poly.pdbx_strand_id
1 'polypeptide(L)'
;MIKHIVLLIVLPVLFQSVSWADSSPVCGARSNQVALNACADAELAKADKALDLAYRSVVTRMADDPLFLKNLGAAQAAWLAFRDAELKARFSCSEESVQQCWGSMYPMLWSARKAELTKERTRQLRQILKDGPGQ
;
A
#
# COMPACT_ATOMS: atom_id res chain seq x y z
N MET A 1 51.48 38.88 11.18
CA MET A 1 50.11 39.44 11.07
C MET A 1 49.72 39.44 9.60
N ILE A 2 49.04 38.39 9.14
CA ILE A 2 48.54 38.30 7.75
C ILE A 2 47.06 37.96 7.84
N LYS A 3 46.25 38.88 7.32
CA LYS A 3 44.78 38.88 7.31
C LYS A 3 44.34 38.12 6.07
N HIS A 4 43.70 36.97 6.22
CA HIS A 4 43.11 36.24 5.08
C HIS A 4 41.60 36.30 5.20
N ILE A 5 41.04 37.13 4.31
CA ILE A 5 39.63 37.38 4.05
C ILE A 5 39.02 36.08 3.53
N VAL A 6 38.07 35.52 4.27
CA VAL A 6 37.24 34.41 3.81
C VAL A 6 36.19 34.98 2.85
N LEU A 7 36.37 34.73 1.56
CA LEU A 7 35.39 35.06 0.52
C LEU A 7 34.29 33.98 0.52
N LEU A 8 33.14 34.30 1.11
CA LEU A 8 31.92 33.49 1.05
C LEU A 8 31.32 33.55 -0.36
N ILE A 9 31.47 32.47 -1.12
CA ILE A 9 30.75 32.26 -2.39
C ILE A 9 29.39 31.67 -2.04
N VAL A 10 28.33 32.47 -2.18
CA VAL A 10 26.93 32.01 -2.05
C VAL A 10 26.46 31.54 -3.43
N LEU A 11 26.39 30.22 -3.66
CA LEU A 11 25.76 29.65 -4.85
C LEU A 11 24.23 29.68 -4.69
N PRO A 12 23.45 30.23 -5.64
CA PRO A 12 22.00 30.21 -5.59
C PRO A 12 21.48 28.81 -5.97
N VAL A 13 20.82 28.13 -5.03
CA VAL A 13 20.11 26.87 -5.29
C VAL A 13 18.85 27.18 -6.09
N LEU A 14 18.84 26.82 -7.37
CA LEU A 14 17.66 26.89 -8.24
C LEU A 14 16.64 25.84 -7.78
N PHE A 15 15.51 26.30 -7.25
CA PHE A 15 14.30 25.49 -7.03
C PHE A 15 13.72 25.10 -8.40
N GLN A 16 14.16 23.97 -8.94
CA GLN A 16 13.56 23.33 -10.10
C GLN A 16 12.31 22.59 -9.64
N SER A 17 11.13 23.07 -10.03
CA SER A 17 9.86 22.36 -9.84
C SER A 17 9.84 21.10 -10.72
N VAL A 18 10.13 19.96 -10.10
CA VAL A 18 9.90 18.65 -10.74
C VAL A 18 8.39 18.46 -10.87
N SER A 19 7.86 18.66 -12.08
CA SER A 19 6.51 18.24 -12.43
C SER A 19 6.51 16.74 -12.65
N TRP A 20 5.83 16.00 -11.77
CA TRP A 20 5.58 14.58 -11.96
C TRP A 20 4.45 14.45 -12.99
N ALA A 21 4.77 13.99 -14.20
CA ALA A 21 3.75 13.60 -15.15
C ALA A 21 2.97 12.40 -14.59
N ASP A 22 1.64 12.49 -14.55
CA ASP A 22 0.77 11.37 -14.17
C ASP A 22 0.74 10.36 -15.33
N SER A 23 1.71 9.45 -15.35
CA SER A 23 1.76 8.32 -16.27
C SER A 23 0.96 7.15 -15.71
N SER A 24 -0.36 7.32 -15.62
CA SER A 24 -1.26 6.22 -15.30
C SER A 24 -1.11 5.08 -16.33
N PRO A 25 -0.95 3.81 -15.91
CA PRO A 25 -0.71 2.71 -16.83
C PRO A 25 -1.92 2.44 -17.73
N VAL A 26 -1.69 2.11 -19.00
CA VAL A 26 -2.75 1.67 -19.90
C VAL A 26 -3.22 0.29 -19.46
N CYS A 27 -4.42 0.20 -18.89
CA CYS A 27 -5.02 -1.05 -18.41
C CYS A 27 -6.03 -1.61 -19.42
N GLY A 28 -5.88 -2.87 -19.83
CA GLY A 28 -6.85 -3.55 -20.70
C GLY A 28 -6.28 -4.71 -21.51
N ALA A 29 -7.10 -5.29 -22.39
CA ALA A 29 -6.77 -6.48 -23.17
C ALA A 29 -5.62 -6.31 -24.18
N ARG A 30 -5.23 -5.06 -24.49
CA ARG A 30 -4.10 -4.75 -25.39
C ARG A 30 -2.80 -4.38 -24.65
N SER A 31 -2.79 -4.48 -23.32
CA SER A 31 -1.63 -4.14 -22.49
C SER A 31 -0.58 -5.25 -22.53
N ASN A 32 0.70 -4.88 -22.56
CA ASN A 32 1.79 -5.83 -22.35
C ASN A 32 1.89 -6.21 -20.86
N GLN A 33 2.70 -7.23 -20.53
CA GLN A 33 2.81 -7.74 -19.16
C GLN A 33 3.31 -6.69 -18.15
N VAL A 34 4.19 -5.78 -18.57
CA VAL A 34 4.68 -4.69 -17.70
C VAL A 34 3.53 -3.75 -17.34
N ALA A 35 2.70 -3.37 -18.33
CA ALA A 35 1.54 -2.52 -18.10
C ALA A 35 0.48 -3.23 -17.24
N LEU A 36 0.24 -4.53 -17.45
CA LEU A 36 -0.68 -5.31 -16.61
C LEU A 36 -0.21 -5.42 -15.15
N ASN A 37 1.09 -5.62 -14.91
CA ASN A 37 1.67 -5.58 -13.57
C ASN A 37 1.45 -4.21 -12.91
N ALA A 38 1.75 -3.12 -13.62
CA ALA A 38 1.56 -1.76 -13.11
C ALA A 38 0.08 -1.45 -12.79
N CYS A 39 -0.85 -1.96 -13.60
CA CYS A 39 -2.29 -1.83 -13.32
C CYS A 39 -2.72 -2.56 -12.05
N ALA A 40 -2.20 -3.78 -11.83
CA ALA A 40 -2.49 -4.53 -10.60
C ALA A 40 -1.92 -3.82 -9.36
N ASP A 41 -0.73 -3.23 -9.46
CA ASP A 41 -0.12 -2.44 -8.39
C ASP A 41 -0.93 -1.17 -8.09
N ALA A 42 -1.41 -0.47 -9.13
CA ALA A 42 -2.27 0.71 -8.96
C ALA A 42 -3.60 0.36 -8.27
N GLU A 43 -4.22 -0.77 -8.63
CA GLU A 43 -5.44 -1.25 -7.98
C GLU A 43 -5.21 -1.68 -6.52
N LEU A 44 -4.06 -2.27 -6.22
CA LEU A 44 -3.64 -2.54 -4.84
C LEU A 44 -3.47 -1.23 -4.06
N ALA A 45 -2.78 -0.23 -4.61
CA ALA A 45 -2.59 1.06 -3.95
C ALA A 45 -3.93 1.75 -3.65
N LYS A 46 -4.89 1.67 -4.57
CA LYS A 46 -6.26 2.15 -4.37
C LYS A 46 -6.98 1.39 -3.25
N ALA A 47 -6.82 0.06 -3.19
CA ALA A 47 -7.39 -0.75 -2.13
C ALA A 47 -6.79 -0.39 -0.76
N ASP A 48 -5.48 -0.23 -0.67
CA ASP A 48 -4.78 0.12 0.58
C ASP A 48 -5.20 1.53 1.07
N LYS A 49 -5.37 2.49 0.16
CA LYS A 49 -5.94 3.81 0.50
C LYS A 49 -7.36 3.70 1.06
N ALA A 50 -8.20 2.86 0.47
CA ALA A 50 -9.56 2.65 0.95
C ALA A 50 -9.59 1.99 2.35
N LEU A 51 -8.65 1.08 2.62
CA LEU A 51 -8.47 0.45 3.92
C LEU A 51 -8.07 1.47 4.99
N ASP A 52 -7.06 2.30 4.72
CA ASP A 52 -6.60 3.34 5.65
C ASP A 52 -7.73 4.33 5.99
N LEU A 53 -8.47 4.79 4.98
CA LEU A 53 -9.62 5.67 5.19
C LEU A 53 -10.71 5.02 6.06
N ALA A 54 -11.04 3.75 5.81
CA ALA A 54 -12.01 3.02 6.62
C ALA A 54 -11.53 2.84 8.07
N TYR A 55 -10.25 2.47 8.26
CA TYR A 55 -9.65 2.32 9.58
C TYR A 55 -9.69 3.63 10.38
N ARG A 56 -9.24 4.74 9.76
CA ARG A 56 -9.28 6.07 10.39
C ARG A 56 -10.70 6.49 10.75
N SER A 57 -11.67 6.18 9.89
CA SER A 57 -13.08 6.50 10.16
C SER A 57 -13.61 5.74 11.37
N VAL A 58 -13.26 4.45 11.54
CA VAL A 58 -13.60 3.69 12.73
C VAL A 58 -12.91 4.27 13.97
N VAL A 59 -11.62 4.61 13.88
CA VAL A 59 -10.88 5.23 14.98
C VAL A 59 -11.52 6.55 15.43
N THR A 60 -11.90 7.40 14.48
CA THR A 60 -12.57 8.68 14.78
C THR A 60 -13.96 8.47 15.40
N ARG A 61 -14.77 7.55 14.88
CA ARG A 61 -16.11 7.25 15.44
C ARG A 61 -16.03 6.69 16.86
N MET A 62 -14.99 5.92 17.16
CA MET A 62 -14.82 5.19 18.42
C MET A 62 -13.81 5.84 19.36
N ALA A 63 -13.58 7.16 19.24
CA ALA A 63 -12.56 7.89 20.01
C ALA A 63 -12.72 7.74 21.53
N ASP A 64 -13.97 7.59 22.00
CA ASP A 64 -14.31 7.48 23.42
C ASP A 64 -14.27 6.03 23.96
N ASP A 65 -13.87 5.05 23.14
CA ASP A 65 -13.73 3.63 23.54
C ASP A 65 -12.27 3.15 23.40
N PRO A 66 -11.40 3.48 24.37
CA PRO A 66 -9.97 3.17 24.30
C PRO A 66 -9.67 1.66 24.32
N LEU A 67 -10.53 0.86 24.97
CA LEU A 67 -10.36 -0.60 25.00
C LEU A 67 -10.64 -1.19 23.61
N PHE A 68 -11.72 -0.77 22.96
CA PHE A 68 -12.00 -1.16 21.59
C PHE A 68 -10.88 -0.74 20.65
N LEU A 69 -10.40 0.51 20.72
CA LEU A 69 -9.32 0.99 19.84
C LEU A 69 -8.03 0.20 20.01
N LYS A 70 -7.65 -0.15 21.25
CA LYS A 70 -6.50 -1.03 21.52
C LYS A 70 -6.66 -2.39 20.84
N ASN A 71 -7.83 -3.01 20.97
CA ASN A 71 -8.11 -4.32 20.39
C ASN A 71 -8.22 -4.27 18.86
N LEU A 72 -8.81 -3.21 18.30
CA LEU A 72 -8.88 -2.97 16.87
C LEU A 72 -7.47 -2.82 16.27
N GLY A 73 -6.58 -2.08 16.94
CA GLY A 73 -5.18 -1.93 16.52
C GLY A 73 -4.45 -3.27 16.49
N ALA A 74 -4.60 -4.09 17.53
CA ALA A 74 -4.04 -5.43 17.57
C ALA A 74 -4.59 -6.33 16.47
N ALA A 75 -5.91 -6.30 16.24
CA ALA A 75 -6.57 -7.06 15.18
C ALA A 75 -6.10 -6.61 13.78
N GLN A 76 -5.90 -5.31 13.56
CA GLN A 76 -5.40 -4.77 12.30
C GLN A 76 -3.95 -5.18 12.03
N ALA A 77 -3.10 -5.15 13.06
CA ALA A 77 -1.71 -5.62 12.96
C ALA A 77 -1.64 -7.12 12.66
N ALA A 78 -2.44 -7.94 13.35
CA ALA A 78 -2.54 -9.37 13.09
C ALA A 78 -3.06 -9.66 11.68
N TRP A 79 -4.04 -8.88 11.20
CA TRP A 79 -4.55 -9.00 9.83
C TRP A 79 -3.48 -8.68 8.77
N LEU A 80 -2.64 -7.67 8.99
CA LEU A 80 -1.52 -7.37 8.08
C LEU A 80 -0.54 -8.55 7.99
N ALA A 81 -0.17 -9.13 9.14
CA ALA A 81 0.68 -10.31 9.21
C ALA A 81 0.02 -11.51 8.49
N PHE A 82 -1.27 -11.74 8.71
CA PHE A 82 -2.04 -12.76 7.99
C PHE A 82 -2.02 -12.52 6.49
N ARG A 83 -2.29 -11.30 6.01
CA ARG A 83 -2.31 -10.97 4.58
C ARG A 83 -0.99 -11.32 3.92
N ASP A 84 0.13 -10.95 4.55
CA ASP A 84 1.44 -11.22 3.99
C ASP A 84 1.79 -12.72 4.07
N ALA A 85 1.38 -13.42 5.12
CA ALA A 85 1.54 -14.88 5.24
C ALA A 85 0.70 -15.66 4.22
N GLU A 86 -0.55 -15.24 3.99
CA GLU A 86 -1.46 -15.81 3.00
C GLU A 86 -0.89 -15.69 1.58
N LEU A 87 -0.29 -14.56 1.23
CA LEU A 87 0.37 -14.41 -0.07
C LEU A 87 1.60 -15.31 -0.19
N LYS A 88 2.43 -15.39 0.85
CA LYS A 88 3.59 -16.30 0.87
C LYS A 88 3.13 -17.76 0.70
N ALA A 89 2.08 -18.17 1.39
CA ALA A 89 1.52 -19.51 1.26
C ALA A 89 1.00 -19.77 -0.16
N ARG A 90 0.20 -18.84 -0.71
CA ARG A 90 -0.39 -18.96 -2.04
C ARG A 90 0.65 -19.02 -3.16
N PHE A 91 1.71 -18.24 -3.04
CA PHE A 91 2.79 -18.18 -4.03
C PHE A 91 4.07 -18.87 -3.54
N SER A 92 3.90 -19.98 -2.83
CA SER A 92 5.04 -20.81 -2.40
C SER A 92 5.85 -21.26 -3.62
N CYS A 93 7.17 -21.24 -3.49
CA CYS A 93 8.09 -21.66 -4.54
C CYS A 93 9.34 -22.26 -3.90
N SER A 94 9.75 -23.43 -4.37
CA SER A 94 10.96 -24.14 -3.94
C SER A 94 12.21 -23.77 -4.74
N GLU A 95 12.03 -23.04 -5.84
CA GLU A 95 13.10 -22.59 -6.71
C GLU A 95 13.78 -21.33 -6.16
N GLU A 96 14.97 -21.00 -6.66
CA GLU A 96 15.74 -19.82 -6.25
C GLU A 96 14.99 -18.51 -6.51
N SER A 97 14.20 -18.47 -7.59
CA SER A 97 13.40 -17.32 -8.00
C SER A 97 11.93 -17.70 -8.08
N VAL A 98 11.06 -16.89 -7.47
CA VAL A 98 9.60 -17.06 -7.54
C VAL A 98 9.06 -17.00 -8.98
N GLN A 99 9.78 -16.31 -9.88
CA GLN A 99 9.48 -16.26 -11.32
C GLN A 99 9.72 -17.61 -12.02
N GLN A 100 10.58 -18.49 -11.49
CA GLN A 100 10.76 -19.83 -12.05
C GLN A 100 9.51 -20.70 -11.81
N CYS A 101 8.84 -20.53 -10.67
CA CYS A 101 7.58 -21.22 -10.39
C CYS A 101 6.37 -20.58 -11.07
N TRP A 102 6.28 -19.23 -11.03
CA TRP A 102 5.03 -18.50 -11.31
C TRP A 102 5.10 -17.60 -12.56
N GLY A 103 6.25 -17.56 -13.23
CA GLY A 103 6.44 -16.84 -14.48
C GLY A 103 6.29 -15.32 -14.38
N SER A 104 6.13 -14.68 -15.54
CA SER A 104 6.02 -13.22 -15.66
C SER A 104 4.70 -12.64 -15.15
N MET A 105 3.70 -13.49 -14.91
CA MET A 105 2.41 -13.09 -14.34
C MET A 105 2.43 -12.96 -12.82
N TYR A 106 3.47 -13.46 -12.15
CA TYR A 106 3.57 -13.44 -10.70
C TYR A 106 3.30 -12.06 -10.06
N PRO A 107 3.90 -10.95 -10.52
CA PRO A 107 3.67 -9.65 -9.89
C PRO A 107 2.21 -9.20 -9.97
N MET A 108 1.58 -9.35 -11.14
CA MET A 108 0.15 -9.07 -11.33
C MET A 108 -0.72 -9.90 -10.37
N LEU A 109 -0.49 -11.22 -10.29
CA LEU A 109 -1.29 -12.11 -9.46
C LEU A 109 -1.10 -11.83 -7.96
N TRP A 110 0.13 -11.52 -7.55
CA TRP A 110 0.45 -11.14 -6.19
C TRP A 110 -0.32 -9.88 -5.77
N SER A 111 -0.23 -8.82 -6.57
CA SER A 111 -0.89 -7.54 -6.29
C SER A 111 -2.41 -7.66 -6.35
N ALA A 112 -2.95 -8.41 -7.32
CA ALA A 112 -4.38 -8.67 -7.41
C ALA A 112 -4.90 -9.38 -6.15
N ARG A 113 -4.25 -10.46 -5.70
CA ARG A 113 -4.67 -11.19 -4.50
C ARG A 113 -4.54 -10.33 -3.24
N LYS A 114 -3.47 -9.54 -3.13
CA LYS A 114 -3.28 -8.62 -2.01
C LYS A 114 -4.40 -7.58 -1.97
N ALA A 115 -4.80 -7.05 -3.12
CA ALA A 115 -5.89 -6.08 -3.25
C ALA A 115 -7.24 -6.69 -2.85
N GLU A 116 -7.52 -7.94 -3.22
CA GLU A 116 -8.74 -8.65 -2.80
C GLU A 116 -8.86 -8.76 -1.27
N LEU A 117 -7.77 -9.22 -0.62
CA LEU A 117 -7.72 -9.33 0.84
C LEU A 117 -7.92 -7.96 1.50
N THR A 118 -7.26 -6.92 0.97
CA THR A 118 -7.43 -5.54 1.44
C THR A 118 -8.87 -5.04 1.29
N LYS A 119 -9.53 -5.34 0.15
CA LYS A 119 -10.95 -4.99 -0.07
C LYS A 119 -11.87 -5.71 0.91
N GLU A 120 -11.60 -6.98 1.23
CA GLU A 120 -12.35 -7.72 2.25
C GLU A 120 -12.22 -7.09 3.64
N ARG A 121 -11.00 -6.79 4.08
CA ARG A 121 -10.81 -6.11 5.37
C ARG A 121 -11.48 -4.73 5.41
N THR A 122 -11.44 -4.01 4.30
CA THR A 122 -12.14 -2.73 4.17
C THR A 122 -13.64 -2.89 4.37
N ARG A 123 -14.27 -3.97 3.88
CA ARG A 123 -15.69 -4.26 4.15
C ARG A 123 -15.95 -4.50 5.63
N GLN A 124 -15.12 -5.30 6.29
CA GLN A 124 -15.24 -5.56 7.74
C GLN A 124 -15.16 -4.26 8.56
N LEU A 125 -14.19 -3.38 8.25
CA LEU A 125 -14.08 -2.08 8.91
C LEU A 125 -15.30 -1.18 8.64
N ARG A 126 -15.84 -1.21 7.43
CA ARG A 126 -17.07 -0.46 7.08
C ARG A 126 -18.30 -1.01 7.78
N GLN A 127 -18.37 -2.32 8.03
CA GLN A 127 -19.44 -2.93 8.82
C GLN A 127 -19.36 -2.46 10.28
N ILE A 128 -18.18 -2.50 10.89
CA ILE A 128 -17.96 -1.91 12.23
C ILE A 128 -18.35 -0.43 12.25
N LEU A 129 -17.95 0.33 11.22
CA LEU A 129 -18.31 1.74 11.08
C LEU A 129 -19.82 1.96 10.93
N LYS A 130 -20.58 0.98 10.43
CA LYS A 130 -22.03 1.10 10.24
C LYS A 130 -22.77 0.66 11.51
N ASP A 131 -22.50 -0.56 11.95
CA ASP A 131 -23.31 -1.31 12.91
C ASP A 131 -22.76 -1.20 14.35
N GLY A 132 -21.49 -0.76 14.50
CA GLY A 132 -20.78 -0.68 15.79
C GLY A 132 -19.95 -1.95 16.07
N PRO A 133 -19.18 -1.96 17.17
CA PRO A 133 -18.42 -3.14 17.58
C PRO A 133 -19.34 -4.31 17.98
N GLY A 134 -18.98 -5.54 17.59
CA GLY A 134 -19.66 -6.77 18.00
C GLY A 134 -20.87 -7.19 17.16
N GLN A 135 -21.07 -6.59 15.98
CA GLN A 135 -22.19 -6.81 15.06
C GLN A 135 -21.69 -7.23 13.67
#